data_AF-A0A2P7YRB1-F1
#
_entry.id   AF-A0A2P7YRB1-F1
#
_cell.length_a   1.000
_cell.length_b   1.000
_cell.length_c   1.000
_cell.angle_alpha   90.00
_cell.angle_beta   90.00
_cell.angle_gamma   90.00
#
_symmetry.space_group_name_H-M   'P 1'
#
loop_
_entity.id
_entity.type
_entity.pdbx_description
1 polymer ?
#
loop_
_entity_poly.entity_id
_entity_poly.type
_entity_poly.pdbx_seq_one_letter_code
_entity_poly.pdbx_strand_id
1 'polypeptide(L)'
;MANAVPRTGNLRGWINLVPLGTVVAGVRRALDEEAGGEGVRFRHEIGDVDVGLGGVGEYIEGETGREVRVLKMEEWTGLVRELGMDSLLVEFFGNVAKSPEVLWQRLRMGEI
;
A
#
# COMPACT_ATOMS: atom_id res chain seq x y z
N MET A 1 8.74 14.19 8.88
CA MET A 1 7.84 13.02 8.85
C MET A 1 8.64 11.81 9.27
N ALA A 2 8.07 10.89 10.04
CA ALA A 2 8.78 9.69 10.44
C ALA A 2 9.07 8.81 9.20
N ASN A 3 10.36 8.67 8.87
CA ASN A 3 10.82 7.75 7.83
C ASN A 3 10.90 6.35 8.46
N ALA A 4 9.74 5.77 8.76
CA ALA A 4 9.65 4.51 9.49
C ALA A 4 8.54 3.60 8.98
N VAL A 5 8.84 2.31 8.87
CA VAL A 5 7.91 1.26 8.42
C VAL A 5 7.79 0.18 9.50
N PRO A 6 6.65 -0.53 9.58
CA PRO A 6 6.53 -1.65 10.49
C PRO A 6 7.23 -2.88 9.89
N ARG A 7 7.87 -3.66 10.75
CA ARG A 7 8.17 -5.05 10.44
C ARG A 7 6.85 -5.80 10.36
N THR A 8 6.50 -6.29 9.16
CA THR A 8 5.16 -6.82 8.88
C THR A 8 4.88 -8.17 9.55
N GLY A 9 5.91 -8.94 9.91
CA GLY A 9 5.80 -10.15 10.73
C GLY A 9 4.85 -11.19 10.13
N ASN A 10 3.65 -11.29 10.70
CA ASN A 10 2.59 -12.21 10.26
C ASN A 10 1.91 -11.77 8.96
N LEU A 11 2.07 -10.52 8.53
CA LEU A 11 1.60 -10.05 7.23
C LEU A 11 2.67 -10.29 6.17
N ARG A 12 2.39 -11.24 5.28
CA ARG A 12 3.27 -11.64 4.16
C ARG A 12 2.58 -11.39 2.83
N GLY A 13 3.37 -11.33 1.76
CA GLY A 13 2.83 -11.17 0.41
C GLY A 13 3.38 -9.95 -0.30
N TRP A 14 2.54 -9.33 -1.13
CA TRP A 14 2.96 -8.32 -2.10
C TRP A 14 2.02 -7.11 -2.09
N ILE A 15 2.60 -5.92 -2.19
CA ILE A 15 1.90 -4.68 -2.52
C ILE A 15 2.20 -4.39 -3.99
N ASN A 16 1.15 -4.24 -4.79
CA ASN A 16 1.28 -3.76 -6.16
C ASN A 16 1.19 -2.23 -6.17
N LEU A 17 2.22 -1.57 -6.68
CA LEU A 17 2.30 -0.13 -6.79
C LEU A 17 2.04 0.29 -8.24
N VAL A 18 1.10 1.22 -8.42
CA VAL A 18 0.78 1.80 -9.71
C VAL A 18 1.51 3.13 -9.85
N PRO A 19 2.32 3.34 -10.91
CA PRO A 19 2.93 4.64 -11.16
C PRO A 19 1.87 5.73 -11.28
N LEU A 20 2.14 6.91 -10.68
CA LEU A 20 1.19 8.04 -10.71
C LEU A 20 0.78 8.43 -12.13
N GLY A 21 1.72 8.39 -13.08
CA GLY A 21 1.44 8.69 -14.49
C GLY A 21 0.39 7.75 -15.10
N THR A 22 0.42 6.46 -14.74
CA THR A 22 -0.56 5.46 -15.16
C THR A 22 -1.94 5.79 -14.59
N VAL A 23 -2.02 6.16 -13.31
CA VAL A 23 -3.29 6.58 -12.67
C VAL A 23 -3.87 7.82 -13.36
N VAL A 24 -3.05 8.84 -13.62
CA VAL A 24 -3.48 10.07 -14.29
C VAL A 24 -3.97 9.78 -15.71
N ALA A 25 -3.26 8.96 -16.47
CA ALA A 25 -3.68 8.54 -17.81
C ALA A 25 -5.00 7.75 -17.76
N GLY A 26 -5.17 6.86 -16.78
CA GLY A 26 -6.40 6.10 -16.55
C GLY A 26 -7.60 7.00 -16.26
N VAL A 27 -7.43 8.02 -15.41
CA VAL A 27 -8.47 9.01 -15.11
C VAL A 27 -8.83 9.82 -16.36
N ARG A 28 -7.83 10.32 -17.11
CA ARG A 28 -8.09 11.07 -18.34
C ARG A 28 -8.86 10.24 -19.36
N ARG A 29 -8.43 8.99 -19.60
CA ARG A 29 -9.13 8.05 -20.47
C ARG A 29 -10.58 7.83 -20.03
N ALA A 30 -10.81 7.70 -18.71
CA ALA A 30 -12.16 7.55 -18.19
C ALA A 30 -13.05 8.78 -18.47
N LEU A 31 -12.49 9.99 -18.41
CA LEU A 31 -13.22 11.22 -18.77
C LEU A 31 -13.47 11.31 -20.28
N ASP A 32 -12.50 10.95 -21.12
CA ASP A 32 -12.61 11.02 -22.58
C ASP A 32 -13.57 9.97 -23.17
N GLU A 33 -13.68 8.78 -22.55
CA GLU A 33 -14.58 7.70 -22.95
C GLU A 33 -16.05 7.95 -22.53
N GLU A 34 -16.30 8.91 -21.62
CA GLU A 34 -17.59 9.05 -20.94
C GLU A 34 -18.33 10.34 -21.31
N ALA A 35 -18.95 10.33 -22.49
CA ALA A 35 -20.10 11.18 -22.80
C ALA A 35 -21.39 10.35 -22.73
N GLY A 36 -21.93 10.08 -21.52
CA GLY A 36 -23.35 9.70 -21.40
C GLY A 36 -23.76 8.48 -20.55
N GLY A 37 -23.01 8.06 -19.54
CA GLY A 37 -23.47 7.01 -18.61
C GLY A 37 -23.84 7.54 -17.23
N GLU A 38 -25.08 7.37 -16.78
CA GLU A 38 -25.46 7.62 -15.38
C GLU A 38 -24.99 6.46 -14.47
N GLY A 39 -24.04 6.70 -13.57
CA GLY A 39 -23.64 5.75 -12.52
C GLY A 39 -22.16 5.84 -12.09
N VAL A 40 -21.86 5.47 -10.85
CA VAL A 40 -20.49 5.35 -10.33
C VAL A 40 -19.84 4.09 -10.91
N ARG A 41 -18.67 4.23 -11.54
CA ARG A 41 -17.89 3.10 -12.07
C ARG A 41 -16.57 2.97 -11.32
N PHE A 42 -16.16 1.73 -11.10
CA PHE A 42 -14.87 1.40 -10.48
C PHE A 42 -13.92 0.91 -11.57
N ARG A 43 -12.78 1.58 -11.72
CA ARG A 43 -11.67 1.10 -12.57
C ARG A 43 -10.50 0.70 -11.67
N HIS A 44 -9.98 -0.49 -11.91
CA HIS A 44 -8.83 -1.03 -11.18
C HIS A 44 -7.61 -0.94 -12.10
N GLU A 45 -6.53 -0.36 -11.59
CA GLU A 45 -5.24 -0.31 -12.27
C GLU A 45 -4.29 -1.27 -11.54
N ILE A 46 -3.55 -2.07 -12.30
CA ILE A 46 -2.48 -2.94 -11.80
C ILE A 46 -1.18 -2.38 -12.35
N GLY A 47 -0.25 -2.07 -11.46
CA GLY A 47 1.07 -1.58 -11.81
C GLY A 47 2.05 -2.69 -12.12
N ASP A 48 3.23 -2.29 -12.58
CA ASP A 48 4.35 -3.16 -12.94
C ASP A 48 5.33 -3.39 -11.78
N VAL A 49 5.14 -2.70 -10.65
CA VAL A 49 6.00 -2.80 -9.46
C VAL A 49 5.28 -3.59 -8.36
N ASP A 50 5.78 -4.78 -8.07
CA ASP A 50 5.36 -5.57 -6.91
C ASP A 50 6.44 -5.50 -5.81
N VAL A 51 6.06 -4.95 -4.66
CA VAL A 51 6.93 -4.84 -3.48
C VAL A 51 6.53 -5.91 -2.47
N GLY A 52 7.48 -6.76 -2.09
CA GLY A 52 7.25 -7.70 -0.99
C GLY A 52 6.97 -6.94 0.30
N LEU A 53 5.96 -7.36 1.07
CA LEU A 53 5.60 -6.71 2.34
C LEU A 53 6.78 -6.66 3.34
N GLY A 54 7.64 -7.68 3.32
CA GLY A 54 8.87 -7.70 4.11
C GLY A 54 10.00 -6.81 3.58
N GLY A 55 9.88 -6.31 2.35
CA GLY A 55 10.88 -5.50 1.62
C GLY A 55 10.50 -4.03 1.44
N VAL A 56 9.45 -3.55 2.12
CA VAL A 56 8.93 -2.18 1.95
C VAL A 56 9.95 -1.14 2.41
N GLY A 57 10.73 -1.44 3.45
CA GLY A 57 11.78 -0.55 3.94
C GLY A 57 12.84 -0.30 2.87
N GLU A 58 13.44 -1.37 2.35
CA GLU A 58 14.48 -1.31 1.33
C GLU A 58 13.99 -0.63 0.04
N TYR A 59 12.72 -0.88 -0.34
CA TYR A 59 12.12 -0.21 -1.49
C TYR A 59 12.05 1.32 -1.29
N ILE A 60 11.55 1.78 -0.13
CA ILE A 60 11.45 3.23 0.14
C ILE A 60 12.85 3.87 0.24
N GLU A 61 13.84 3.18 0.80
CA GLU A 61 15.22 3.66 0.83
C GLU A 61 15.78 3.82 -0.59
N GLY A 62 15.54 2.84 -1.46
CA GLY A 62 15.95 2.89 -2.87
C GLY A 62 15.31 4.04 -3.64
N GLU A 63 14.02 4.29 -3.44
CA GLU A 63 13.28 5.34 -4.14
C GLU A 63 13.59 6.75 -3.62
N THR A 64 13.84 6.90 -2.31
CA THR A 64 13.99 8.22 -1.68
C THR A 64 15.44 8.62 -1.41
N GLY A 65 16.37 7.66 -1.42
CA GLY A 65 17.76 7.86 -1.01
C GLY A 65 17.93 8.20 0.48
N ARG A 66 16.89 7.97 1.29
CA ARG A 66 16.87 8.28 2.72
C ARG A 66 16.74 6.99 3.51
N GLU A 67 17.51 6.88 4.59
CA GLU A 67 17.42 5.78 5.53
C GLU A 67 16.00 5.67 6.11
N VAL A 68 15.50 4.43 6.19
CA VAL A 68 14.18 4.09 6.70
C VAL A 68 14.33 3.20 7.92
N ARG A 69 13.72 3.61 9.02
CA ARG A 69 13.72 2.83 10.26
C ARG A 69 12.67 1.74 10.19
N VAL A 70 13.10 0.48 10.25
CA VAL A 70 12.21 -0.67 10.41
C VAL A 70 11.95 -0.90 11.89
N LEU A 71 10.70 -0.71 12.33
CA LEU A 71 10.30 -0.81 13.74
C LEU A 71 9.45 -2.06 14.00
N LYS A 72 9.37 -2.52 15.25
CA LYS A 72 8.34 -3.52 15.61
C LYS A 72 6.95 -2.91 15.43
N MET A 73 5.94 -3.73 15.18
CA MET A 73 4.59 -3.24 14.92
C MET A 73 4.05 -2.39 16.08
N GLU A 74 4.32 -2.76 17.33
CA GLU A 74 3.90 -2.02 18.52
C GLU A 74 4.56 -0.64 18.60
N GLU A 75 5.85 -0.56 18.28
CA GLU A 75 6.60 0.69 18.25
C GLU A 75 6.12 1.59 17.11
N TRP A 76 5.89 1.00 15.94
CA TRP A 76 5.42 1.71 14.76
C TRP A 76 4.01 2.25 14.95
N THR A 77 3.08 1.43 15.48
CA THR A 77 1.70 1.85 15.78
C THR A 77 1.64 2.96 16.83
N GLY A 78 2.52 2.92 17.84
CA GLY A 78 2.69 4.03 18.78
C GLY A 78 3.12 5.33 18.09
N LEU A 79 4.16 5.25 17.25
CA LEU A 79 4.67 6.40 16.50
C LEU A 79 3.63 7.02 15.56
N VAL A 80 2.95 6.21 14.73
CA VAL A 80 1.98 6.74 13.77
C VAL A 80 0.72 7.28 14.45
N ARG A 81 0.35 6.77 15.63
CA ARG A 81 -0.72 7.34 16.46
C ARG A 81 -0.36 8.77 16.90
N GLU A 82 0.86 8.98 17.40
CA GLU A 82 1.34 10.32 17.79
C GLU A 82 1.40 11.29 16.61
N LEU A 83 1.62 10.77 15.40
CA LEU A 83 1.61 11.54 14.15
C LEU A 83 0.21 11.78 13.58
N GLY A 84 -0.86 11.32 14.26
CA GLY A 84 -2.24 11.58 13.88
C GLY A 84 -2.86 10.56 12.92
N MET A 85 -2.32 9.35 12.81
CA MET A 85 -2.98 8.26 12.09
C MET A 85 -4.33 7.93 12.76
N ASP A 86 -5.34 7.66 11.94
CA ASP A 86 -6.68 7.26 12.38
C ASP A 86 -6.63 6.05 13.34
N SER A 87 -7.43 6.11 14.41
CA SER A 87 -7.40 5.11 15.47
C SER A 87 -7.79 3.71 14.99
N LEU A 88 -8.70 3.60 14.02
CA LEU A 88 -9.09 2.30 13.45
C LEU A 88 -7.93 1.68 12.67
N LEU A 89 -7.15 2.49 11.94
CA LEU A 89 -5.96 2.00 11.24
C LEU A 89 -4.89 1.55 12.22
N VAL A 90 -4.66 2.32 13.29
CA VAL A 90 -3.71 1.94 14.34
C VAL A 90 -4.11 0.61 15.00
N GLU A 91 -5.39 0.43 15.34
CA GLU A 91 -5.88 -0.83 15.89
C GLU A 91 -5.79 -1.99 14.88
N PHE A 92 -6.14 -1.74 13.62
CA PHE A 92 -6.02 -2.74 12.56
C PHE A 92 -4.59 -3.28 12.48
N PHE A 93 -3.59 -2.42 12.34
CA PHE A 93 -2.18 -2.84 12.27
C PHE A 93 -1.71 -3.49 13.58
N GLY A 94 -2.17 -3.01 14.74
CA GLY A 94 -1.89 -3.63 16.03
C GLY A 94 -2.46 -5.06 16.15
N ASN A 95 -3.61 -5.33 15.54
CA ASN A 95 -4.23 -6.65 15.54
C ASN A 95 -3.59 -7.61 14.53
N VAL A 96 -3.07 -7.10 13.41
CA VAL A 96 -2.32 -7.89 12.42
C VAL A 96 -1.10 -8.57 13.06
N ALA A 97 -0.39 -7.88 13.97
CA ALA A 97 0.74 -8.47 14.69
C ALA A 97 0.37 -9.66 15.59
N LYS A 98 -0.89 -9.76 16.02
CA LYS A 98 -1.40 -10.78 16.94
C LYS A 98 -2.19 -11.87 16.23
N SER A 99 -2.51 -11.66 14.96
CA SER A 99 -3.30 -12.58 14.15
C SER A 99 -2.42 -13.73 13.63
N PRO A 100 -3.01 -14.88 13.25
CA PRO A 100 -2.31 -15.88 12.43
C PRO A 100 -1.71 -15.25 11.17
N GLU A 101 -0.81 -15.97 10.51
CA GLU A 101 -0.21 -15.50 9.26
C GLU A 101 -1.30 -15.10 8.25
N VAL A 102 -1.20 -13.87 7.74
CA VAL A 102 -2.07 -13.31 6.70
C VAL A 102 -1.26 -13.20 5.43
N LEU A 103 -1.70 -13.93 4.39
CA LEU A 103 -1.09 -13.88 3.08
C LEU A 103 -1.84 -12.91 2.17
N TRP A 104 -1.20 -11.78 1.86
CA TRP A 104 -1.66 -10.83 0.86
C TRP A 104 -1.27 -11.30 -0.53
N GLN A 105 -2.27 -11.66 -1.34
CA GLN A 105 -2.03 -12.27 -2.64
C GLN A 105 -1.39 -11.28 -3.61
N ARG A 106 -0.47 -11.78 -4.43
CA ARG A 106 0.07 -11.01 -5.56
C ARG A 106 -1.01 -10.81 -6.60
N LEU A 107 -1.25 -9.56 -6.99
CA LEU A 107 -2.17 -9.27 -8.09
C LEU A 107 -1.57 -9.80 -9.39
N ARG A 108 -2.43 -10.39 -10.23
CA ARG A 108 -2.08 -10.78 -11.59
C ARG A 108 -3.03 -10.07 -12.53
N MET A 109 -2.50 -9.55 -13.62
CA MET A 109 -3.33 -9.18 -14.77
C MET A 109 -4.05 -10.45 -15.23
N GLY A 110 -5.37 -10.42 -15.25
CA GLY A 110 -6.15 -11.50 -15.85
C GLY A 110 -5.95 -11.48 -17.37
N GLU A 111 -5.72 -12.65 -17.96
CA GLU A 111 -6.04 -12.83 -19.37
C GLU A 111 -7.57 -12.75 -19.50
N ILE A 112 -8.05 -11.77 -20.26
CA ILE A 112 -9.46 -11.68 -20.67
C ILE A 112 -9.64 -12.52 -21.93
#